data_AF-A0A6I5C8L7-F1
#
_entry.id   AF-A0A6I5C8L7-F1
#
_cell.length_a   1.000
_cell.length_b   1.000
_cell.length_c   1.000
_cell.angle_alpha   90.00
_cell.angle_beta   90.00
_cell.angle_gamma   90.00
#
_symmetry.space_group_name_H-M   'P 1'
#
loop_
_entity.id
_entity.type
_entity.pdbx_description
1 polymer ?
#
loop_
_entity_poly.entity_id
_entity_poly.type
_entity_poly.pdbx_seq_one_letter_code
_entity_poly.pdbx_strand_id
1 'polypeptide(L)' 'MRHTYRCPLRWADMDAYGHVNNVVFLRYLEEARIDFLFRPDKDFQQGSVVARHEIDYKRQLVH' A
#
# COMPACT_ATOMS: atom_id res chain seq x y z
N MET A 1 11.82 -12.91 5.13
CA MET A 1 11.94 -11.73 6.00
C MET A 1 10.62 -11.00 6.05
N ARG A 2 10.16 -10.57 7.23
CA ARG A 2 8.96 -9.76 7.40
C ARG A 2 9.33 -8.28 7.22
N HIS A 3 8.64 -7.59 6.32
CA HIS A 3 8.73 -6.15 6.16
C HIS A 3 7.51 -5.49 6.85
N THR A 4 7.70 -4.33 7.46
CA THR A 4 6.61 -3.58 8.09
C THR A 4 6.75 -2.11 7.73
N TYR A 5 5.70 -1.57 7.13
CA TYR A 5 5.61 -0.19 6.69
C TYR A 5 4.55 0.54 7.53
N ARG A 6 4.91 1.69 8.11
CA ARG A 6 3.96 2.54 8.85
C ARG A 6 3.26 3.46 7.85
N CYS A 7 2.13 2.99 7.34
CA CYS A 7 1.35 3.72 6.35
C CYS A 7 0.68 4.96 6.96
N PRO A 8 0.98 6.18 6.48
CA PRO A 8 0.29 7.38 6.94
C PRO A 8 -1.10 7.46 6.28
N LEU A 9 -2.17 7.38 7.08
CA LEU A 9 -3.53 7.61 6.59
C LEU A 9 -3.74 9.09 6.31
N ARG A 10 -4.37 9.41 5.19
CA ARG A 10 -4.64 10.79 4.77
C ARG A 10 -6.15 11.01 4.79
N TRP A 11 -6.59 12.20 5.18
CA TRP A 11 -8.03 12.53 5.16
C TRP A 11 -8.64 12.34 3.75
N ALA A 12 -7.87 12.69 2.72
CA ALA A 12 -8.27 12.55 1.32
C ALA A 12 -8.40 11.09 0.82
N ASP A 13 -7.98 10.11 1.62
CA ASP A 13 -8.13 8.70 1.29
C ASP A 13 -9.56 8.18 1.56
N MET A 14 -10.35 8.95 2.33
CA MET A 14 -11.75 8.61 2.63
C MET A 14 -12.67 8.95 1.46
N ASP A 15 -13.68 8.10 1.25
CA ASP A 15 -14.79 8.38 0.34
C ASP A 15 -15.96 9.08 1.05
N ALA A 16 -17.04 9.31 0.29
CA ALA A 16 -18.26 9.97 0.80
C ALA A 16 -18.96 9.21 1.94
N TYR A 17 -18.63 7.92 2.16
CA TYR A 17 -19.17 7.12 3.25
C TYR A 17 -18.30 7.19 4.52
N GLY A 18 -17.24 7.98 4.52
CA GLY A 18 -16.38 8.20 5.70
C GLY A 18 -15.43 7.05 6.00
N HIS A 19 -15.16 6.19 5.02
CA HIS A 19 -14.21 5.09 5.12
C HIS A 19 -13.15 5.21 4.02
N VAL A 20 -11.97 4.63 4.24
CA VAL A 20 -10.93 4.60 3.20
C VAL A 20 -11.46 3.86 1.98
N ASN A 21 -11.34 4.50 0.80
CA ASN A 21 -11.77 3.89 -0.45
C ASN A 21 -10.93 2.63 -0.77
N ASN A 22 -11.58 1.57 -1.24
CA ASN A 22 -10.93 0.29 -1.57
C ASN A 22 -9.72 0.45 -2.51
N VAL A 23 -9.80 1.33 -3.52
CA VAL A 23 -8.70 1.55 -4.48
C VAL A 23 -7.45 2.11 -3.78
N VAL A 24 -7.61 2.86 -2.69
CA VAL A 24 -6.49 3.43 -1.95
C VAL A 24 -5.62 2.35 -1.29
N PHE A 25 -6.19 1.18 -0.95
CA PHE A 25 -5.40 0.08 -0.41
C PHE A 25 -4.29 -0.38 -1.36
N LEU A 26 -4.51 -0.32 -2.69
CA LEU A 26 -3.45 -0.63 -3.66
C LEU A 26 -2.28 0.35 -3.58
N ARG A 27 -2.57 1.63 -3.33
CA ARG A 27 -1.54 2.66 -3.14
C ARG A 27 -0.75 2.41 -1.85
N TYR A 28 -1.41 2.05 -0.75
CA TYR A 28 -0.72 1.69 0.50
C TYR A 28 0.20 0.48 0.33
N LEU A 29 -0.26 -0.55 -0.39
CA LEU A 29 0.55 -1.73 -0.70
C LEU A 29 1.72 -1.39 -1.64
N GLU A 30 1.53 -0.45 -2.56
CA GLU A 30 2.60 0.07 -3.41
C GLU A 30 3.64 0.87 -2.63
N GLU A 31 3.22 1.76 -1.73
CA GLU A 31 4.12 2.51 -0.85
C GLU A 31 4.99 1.55 -0.02
N ALA A 32 4.38 0.52 0.58
CA ALA A 32 5.11 -0.52 1.29
C ALA A 32 6.03 -1.35 0.37
N ARG A 33 5.61 -1.64 -0.86
CA ARG A 33 6.42 -2.35 -1.85
C ARG A 33 7.66 -1.54 -2.23
N ILE A 34 7.50 -0.24 -2.46
CA ILE A 34 8.60 0.67 -2.77
C ILE A 34 9.56 0.77 -1.57
N ASP A 35 9.03 0.95 -0.35
CA ASP A 35 9.85 0.97 0.89
C ASP A 35 10.63 -0.35 1.08
N PHE A 36 10.10 -1.48 0.61
CA PHE A 36 10.78 -2.76 0.68
C PHE A 36 11.82 -2.99 -0.41
N LEU A 37 11.56 -2.52 -1.64
CA LEU A 37 12.43 -2.75 -2.80
C LEU A 37 13.62 -1.79 -2.85
N PHE A 38 13.41 -0.53 -2.48
CA PHE A 38 14.42 0.54 -2.58
C PHE A 38 15.16 0.78 -1.26
N ARG A 39 15.31 -0.26 -0.44
CA ARG A 39 16.12 -0.14 0.78
C ARG A 39 17.60 -0.08 0.44
N PRO A 40 18.42 0.65 1.22
CA PRO A 40 19.84 0.81 0.95
C PRO A 40 20.62 -0.51 0.87
N ASP A 41 20.15 -1.56 1.55
CA ASP A 41 20.74 -2.90 1.56
C ASP A 41 20.36 -3.76 0.35
N LYS A 42 19.49 -3.25 -0.54
CA LYS A 42 19.04 -3.96 -1.74
C LYS A 42 19.48 -3.26 -3.01
N ASP A 43 20.18 -4.01 -3.84
CA ASP A 43 20.57 -3.56 -5.18
C ASP A 43 19.46 -3.87 -6.19
N PHE A 44 18.35 -3.11 -6.12
CA PHE A 44 17.22 -3.26 -7.01
C PHE A 44 17.38 -2.39 -8.26
N GLN A 45 17.97 -2.97 -9.31
CA GLN A 45 18.34 -2.26 -10.55
C GLN A 45 17.34 -2.40 -11.71
N GLN A 46 16.35 -3.28 -11.60
CA GLN A 46 15.32 -3.50 -12.63
C GLN A 46 13.96 -2.96 -12.18
N GLY A 47 13.14 -2.48 -13.10
CA GLY A 47 11.77 -2.06 -12.80
C GLY A 47 10.86 -3.23 -12.40
N SER A 48 9.85 -2.97 -11.56
CA SER A 48 8.80 -3.95 -11.21
C SER A 48 7.46 -3.48 -11.75
N VAL A 49 6.71 -4.39 -12.40
CA VAL A 49 5.32 -4.17 -12.82
C VAL A 49 4.37 -5.10 -12.05
N VAL A 50 3.16 -4.61 -11.73
CA VAL A 50 2.13 -5.44 -11.08
C VAL A 50 1.37 -6.20 -12.15
N ALA A 51 1.55 -7.52 -12.21
CA ALA A 51 0.82 -8.38 -13.14
C ALA A 51 -0.59 -8.76 -12.63
N ARG A 52 -0.74 -8.89 -11.31
CA ARG A 52 -2.02 -9.25 -10.64
C ARG A 52 -2.00 -8.76 -9.19
N HIS A 53 -3.15 -8.36 -8.68
CA HIS A 53 -3.40 -8.19 -7.26
C HIS A 53 -4.70 -8.90 -6.87
N GLU A 54 -4.78 -9.37 -5.63
CA GLU A 54 -5.98 -9.98 -5.04
C GLU A 54 -6.08 -9.46 -3.61
N ILE A 55 -7.21 -8.82 -3.30
CA ILE A 55 -7.43 -8.15 -2.01
C ILE A 55 -8.83 -8.49 -1.53
N ASP A 56 -8.89 -9.06 -0.34
CA ASP A 56 -10.13 -9.26 0.38
C ASP A 56 -10.29 -8.17 1.45
N TYR A 57 -11.28 -7.30 1.27
CA TYR A 57 -11.63 -6.28 2.25
C TYR A 57 -12.52 -6.89 3.34
N LYS A 58 -11.93 -7.21 4.50
CA LYS A 58 -12.66 -7.87 5.60
C LYS A 58 -13.38 -6.90 6.54
N ARG A 59 -12.82 -5.69 6.73
CA ARG A 59 -13.36 -4.64 7.60
C ARG A 59 -13.02 -3.27 7.03
N GLN A 60 -13.89 -2.30 7.29
CA GLN A 60 -13.65 -0.91 6.95
C GLN A 60 -12.47 -0.33 7.74
N LEU A 61 -11.69 0.52 7.08
CA LEU A 61 -10.64 1.31 7.71
C LEU A 61 -11.13 2.75 7.84
N VAL A 62 -11.11 3.26 9.07
CA VAL A 62 -11.42 4.64 9.43
C VAL A 62 -10.16 5.27 10.02
N HIS A 63 -10.02 6.58 9.87
CA HIS A 63 -8.95 7.35 10.51
C HIS A 63 -9.19 7.45 12.02
#